data_AF-A0A1M5Y1R9-F1
#
_entry.id   AF-A0A1M5Y1R9-F1
#
_cell.length_a   1.000
_cell.length_b   1.000
_cell.length_c   1.000
_cell.angle_alpha   90.00
_cell.angle_beta   90.00
_cell.angle_gamma   90.00
#
_symmetry.space_group_name_H-M   'P 1'
#
loop_
_entity.id
_entity.type
_entity.pdbx_description
1 polymer ?
#
loop_
_entity_poly.entity_id
_entity_poly.type
_entity_poly.pdbx_seq_one_letter_code
_entity_poly.pdbx_strand_id
1 'polypeptide(L)' 'MEDKRISVKYIENRNADKDDSAGIIVSVFDKEILIGVTEKHGGDAEVSLNIEMAKELLNAINSAIELANIK' A
#
# COMPACT_ATOMS: atom_id res chain seq x y z
N MET A 1 -26.11 4.44 -2.06
CA MET A 1 -25.42 3.15 -2.21
C MET A 1 -24.21 3.25 -1.30
N GLU A 2 -24.01 2.30 -0.38
CA GLU A 2 -22.73 2.21 0.33
C GLU A 2 -21.67 1.80 -0.69
N ASP A 3 -20.67 2.65 -0.89
CA ASP A 3 -19.54 2.31 -1.74
C ASP A 3 -18.81 1.12 -1.10
N LYS A 4 -18.72 0.03 -1.87
CA LYS A 4 -18.17 -1.23 -1.38
C LYS A 4 -16.66 -1.23 -1.58
N ARG A 5 -15.90 -1.21 -0.49
CA ARG A 5 -14.44 -1.47 -0.53
C ARG A 5 -14.18 -2.91 -0.94
N ILE A 6 -13.35 -3.10 -1.96
CA ILE A 6 -12.90 -4.42 -2.40
C ILE A 6 -11.40 -4.53 -2.11
N SER A 7 -11.02 -5.34 -1.12
CA SER A 7 -9.61 -5.64 -0.84
C SER A 7 -9.03 -6.53 -1.95
N VAL A 8 -7.97 -6.05 -2.59
CA VAL A 8 -7.27 -6.75 -3.66
C VAL A 8 -6.13 -7.59 -3.11
N LYS A 9 -5.34 -7.04 -2.17
CA LYS A 9 -4.17 -7.71 -1.61
C LYS A 9 -3.83 -7.21 -0.21
N TYR A 10 -3.39 -8.14 0.64
CA TYR A 10 -2.72 -7.87 1.91
C TYR A 10 -1.30 -8.46 1.88
N ILE A 11 -0.32 -7.70 2.35
CA ILE A 11 1.09 -8.08 2.48
C ILE A 11 1.54 -7.70 3.89
N GLU A 12 2.16 -8.63 4.63
CA GLU A 12 2.66 -8.40 5.99
C GLU A 12 4.16 -8.66 6.04
N ASN A 13 4.91 -7.78 6.72
CA ASN A 13 6.33 -7.96 7.00
C ASN A 13 6.75 -7.11 8.22
N ARG A 14 8.02 -7.17 8.60
CA ARG A 14 8.57 -6.27 9.63
C ARG A 14 8.44 -4.81 9.22
N ASN A 15 8.08 -3.95 10.17
CA ASN A 15 8.07 -2.50 9.99
C ASN A 15 9.49 -1.95 9.77
N ALA A 16 9.60 -0.64 9.53
CA ALA A 16 10.87 0.00 9.22
C ALA A 16 11.90 -0.11 10.37
N ASP A 17 11.42 -0.06 11.63
CA ASP A 17 12.23 -0.15 12.84
C ASP A 17 12.60 -1.60 13.22
N LYS A 18 11.98 -2.59 12.57
CA LYS A 18 12.19 -4.05 12.73
C LYS A 18 11.81 -4.59 14.10
N ASP A 19 11.01 -3.86 14.87
CA ASP A 19 10.55 -4.25 16.21
C ASP A 19 9.15 -4.89 16.20
N ASP A 20 8.32 -4.58 15.20
CA ASP A 20 6.99 -5.19 15.02
C ASP A 20 6.67 -5.50 13.55
N SER A 21 5.47 -6.03 13.29
CA SER A 21 4.93 -6.34 11.97
C SER A 21 4.00 -5.23 11.49
N ALA A 22 4.20 -4.80 10.24
CA ALA A 22 3.33 -3.88 9.52
C ALA A 22 2.71 -4.57 8.30
N GLY A 23 1.49 -4.14 7.97
CA GLY A 23 0.72 -4.60 6.84
C GLY A 23 0.53 -3.51 5.79
N ILE A 24 0.53 -3.89 4.51
CA ILE A 24 0.04 -3.06 3.41
C ILE A 24 -1.21 -3.71 2.83
N ILE A 25 -2.29 -2.93 2.74
CA ILE A 25 -3.55 -3.33 2.13
C ILE A 25 -3.78 -2.49 0.87
N VAL A 26 -3.97 -3.15 -0.27
CA VAL A 26 -4.42 -2.51 -1.51
C VAL A 26 -5.90 -2.83 -1.70
N SER A 27 -6.72 -1.80 -1.84
CA SER A 27 -8.17 -1.91 -2.06
C SER A 27 -8.63 -1.02 -3.21
N VAL A 28 -9.77 -1.34 -3.79
CA VAL A 28 -10.51 -0.46 -4.71
C VAL A 28 -11.74 0.08 -3.98
N PHE A 29 -11.96 1.39 -4.07
CA PHE A 29 -13.14 2.08 -3.54
C PHE A 29 -13.59 3.12 -4.57
N ASP A 30 -14.80 2.96 -5.09
CA ASP A 30 -15.29 3.68 -6.27
C ASP A 30 -14.28 3.64 -7.45
N LYS A 31 -13.71 4.78 -7.86
CA LYS A 31 -12.73 4.91 -8.95
C LYS A 31 -11.29 5.11 -8.44
N GLU A 32 -11.09 4.91 -7.15
CA GLU A 32 -9.81 5.13 -6.49
C GLU A 32 -9.21 3.81 -5.97
N ILE A 33 -7.89 3.80 -5.90
CA ILE A 33 -7.09 2.76 -5.29
C ILE A 33 -6.66 3.27 -3.93
N LEU A 34 -7.08 2.58 -2.88
CA LEU A 34 -6.66 2.85 -1.51
C LEU A 34 -5.46 1.96 -1.17
N ILE A 35 -4.41 2.58 -0.65
CA ILE A 35 -3.26 1.89 -0.07
C ILE A 35 -3.20 2.25 1.41
N GLY A 36 -3.50 1.28 2.26
CA GLY A 36 -3.39 1.40 3.70
C GLY A 36 -2.10 0.77 4.19
N VAL A 37 -1.39 1.47 5.07
CA VAL A 37 -0.29 0.94 5.88
C VAL A 37 -0.79 0.89 7.32
N THR A 38 -0.74 -0.30 7.92
CA THR A 38 -1.24 -0.54 9.27
C THR A 38 -0.15 -1.18 10.11
N GLU A 39 0.09 -0.64 11.28
CA GLU A 39 0.74 -1.38 12.36
C GLU A 39 -0.38 -2.06 13.15
N LYS A 40 -0.18 -3.34 13.51
CA LYS A 40 -1.19 -4.24 14.09
C LYS A 40 -1.99 -3.65 15.27
N HIS A 41 -1.49 -2.58 15.89
CA HIS A 41 -2.01 -1.95 17.10
C HIS A 41 -2.29 -0.43 17.03
N GLY A 42 -2.56 0.11 15.83
CA GLY A 42 -3.40 1.31 15.69
C GLY A 42 -2.77 2.50 14.97
N GLY A 43 -3.61 3.17 14.17
CA GLY A 43 -3.25 4.35 13.39
C GLY A 43 -2.92 3.99 11.94
N ASP A 44 -3.94 3.56 11.19
CA ASP A 44 -3.75 3.24 9.78
C ASP A 44 -3.48 4.53 8.99
N ALA A 45 -2.34 4.58 8.30
CA ALA A 45 -2.07 5.61 7.31
C ALA A 45 -2.64 5.11 5.99
N GLU A 46 -3.69 5.78 5.49
CA GLU A 46 -4.28 5.47 4.19
C GLU A 46 -3.98 6.59 3.19
N VAL A 47 -3.65 6.20 1.96
CA VAL A 47 -3.59 7.12 0.81
C VAL A 47 -4.59 6.65 -0.24
N SER A 48 -5.41 7.58 -0.73
CA SER A 48 -6.27 7.36 -1.89
C SER A 48 -5.62 7.89 -3.15
N LEU A 49 -5.59 7.07 -4.19
CA LEU A 49 -4.94 7.37 -5.46
C LEU A 49 -5.95 7.17 -6.59
N ASN A 50 -6.03 8.14 -7.49
CA ASN A 50 -6.62 7.86 -8.79
C ASN A 50 -5.71 6.94 -9.62
N ILE A 51 -6.21 6.47 -10.77
CA ILE A 51 -5.51 5.53 -11.63
C ILE A 51 -4.15 6.05 -12.13
N GLU A 52 -4.02 7.34 -12.44
CA GLU A 52 -2.75 7.89 -12.93
C GLU A 52 -1.71 7.96 -11.80
N MET A 53 -2.10 8.41 -10.61
CA MET A 53 -1.21 8.42 -9.44
C MET A 53 -0.80 7.01 -9.01
N ALA A 54 -1.69 6.03 -9.12
CA ALA A 54 -1.37 4.63 -8.83
C ALA A 54 -0.33 4.06 -9.81
N LYS A 55 -0.38 4.45 -11.08
CA LYS A 55 0.66 4.08 -12.07
C LYS A 55 2.00 4.74 -11.75
N GLU A 56 2.00 6.01 -11.35
CA GLU A 56 3.22 6.70 -10.90
C GLU A 56 3.85 6.01 -9.69
N LEU A 57 3.04 5.62 -8.70
CA LEU A 57 3.51 4.85 -7.55
C LEU A 57 4.09 3.49 -7.96
N LEU A 58 3.44 2.76 -8.86
CA LEU A 58 3.96 1.50 -9.38
C LEU A 58 5.34 1.67 -10.02
N ASN A 59 5.52 2.73 -10.82
CA ASN A 59 6.81 3.04 -11.42
C ASN A 59 7.88 3.33 -10.36
N ALA A 60 7.54 4.12 -9.34
CA ALA A 60 8.46 4.41 -8.24
C ALA A 60 8.88 3.14 -7.46
N ILE A 61 7.92 2.23 -7.20
CA ILE A 61 8.19 0.93 -6.56
C ILE A 61 9.11 0.09 -7.43
N ASN A 62 8.84 -0.01 -8.74
CA ASN A 62 9.69 -0.77 -9.66
C ASN A 62 11.12 -0.23 -9.69
N SER A 63 11.29 1.09 -9.77
CA SER A 63 12.63 1.71 -9.70
C SER A 63 13.33 1.43 -8.37
N ALA A 64 12.59 1.43 -7.24
CA ALA A 64 13.17 1.08 -5.95
C ALA A 64 13.64 -0.39 -5.89
N ILE A 65 12.89 -1.32 -6.51
CA ILE A 65 13.26 -2.74 -6.61
C ILE A 65 14.53 -2.91 -7.45
N GLU A 66 14.62 -2.24 -8.60
CA GLU A 66 15.82 -2.27 -9.44
C GLU A 66 17.06 -1.79 -8.67
N LEU A 67 16.94 -0.68 -7.93
CA LEU A 67 18.02 -0.15 -7.11
C LEU A 67 18.42 -1.10 -5.97
N ALA A 68 17.46 -1.80 -5.37
CA ALA A 68 17.72 -2.76 -4.29
C ALA A 68 18.46 -4.02 -4.79
N ASN A 69 18.23 -4.46 -6.03
CA ASN A 69 18.88 -5.64 -6.62
C ASN A 69 20.32 -5.40 -7.08
N ILE A 70 20.73 -4.14 -7.25
CA ILE A 70 22.11 -3.78 -7.65
C ILE A 70 23.05 -3.75 -6.42
N LYS A 71 22.51 -3.57 -5.22
CA LYS A 71 23.28 -3.52 -3.96
C LYS A 71 23.49 -4.91 -3.37
#